data_AF-A0A6P0IKK8-F1
#
_entry.id   AF-A0A6P0IKK8-F1
#
_cell.length_a   1.000
_cell.length_b   1.000
_cell.length_c   1.000
_cell.angle_alpha   90.00
_cell.angle_beta   90.00
_cell.angle_gamma   90.00
#
_symmetry.space_group_name_H-M   'P 1'
#
loop_
_entity.id
_entity.type
_entity.pdbx_description
1 polymer ?
#
loop_
_entity_poly.entity_id
_entity_poly.type
_entity_poly.pdbx_seq_one_letter_code
_entity_poly.pdbx_strand_id
1 'polypeptide(L)'
;IEDIQLRLGIKKYLWQEVKLGLSGVLLISLIGFRASLPLISGYVNERGLENYIEGDWSSAQSNYERALSLNPDNAEAHYNLGRLYEDLQDFKKALTQYRLAAQGGLDAAYNELGRLYIQDKKYYQAASLLLQGLEIVQKGDAETQYALLKNLGWARLEQGRYADAETYLREAIEVEKTFEQTPAAAHCLLAQVMEKKAPDNALKEWEMCLGYADVRNPDEDTWFGMARKRIDAQDKSSESTK
;
A
#
# COMPACT_ATOMS: atom_id res chain seq x y z
N ILE A 1 -16.37 -48.07 29.01
CA ILE A 1 -15.19 -48.47 28.18
C ILE A 1 -15.32 -49.94 27.78
N GLU A 2 -15.55 -50.86 28.72
CA GLU A 2 -15.72 -52.29 28.41
C GLU A 2 -16.95 -52.57 27.51
N ASP A 3 -18.08 -51.87 27.72
CA ASP A 3 -19.26 -51.96 26.83
C ASP A 3 -18.97 -51.51 25.39
N ILE A 4 -18.16 -50.46 25.21
CA ILE A 4 -17.76 -49.95 23.87
C ILE A 4 -16.78 -50.92 23.18
N GLN A 5 -15.86 -51.52 23.94
CA GLN A 5 -14.93 -52.53 23.43
C GLN A 5 -15.67 -53.79 22.97
N LEU A 6 -16.67 -54.24 23.74
CA LEU A 6 -17.49 -55.41 23.40
C LEU A 6 -18.36 -55.17 22.16
N ARG A 7 -19.02 -53.99 22.09
CA ARG A 7 -19.87 -53.61 20.94
C ARG A 7 -19.09 -53.46 19.64
N LEU A 8 -17.84 -52.99 19.70
CA LEU A 8 -16.96 -52.82 18.54
C LEU A 8 -16.10 -54.06 18.23
N GLY A 9 -16.19 -55.12 19.04
CA GLY A 9 -15.40 -56.35 18.86
C GLY A 9 -13.88 -56.15 19.03
N ILE A 10 -13.43 -55.08 19.69
CA ILE A 10 -12.01 -54.76 19.81
C ILE A 10 -11.41 -55.52 21.00
N LYS A 11 -10.36 -56.33 20.74
CA LYS A 11 -9.66 -57.07 21.79
C LYS A 11 -8.98 -56.11 22.78
N LYS A 12 -9.04 -56.41 24.08
CA LYS A 12 -8.54 -55.56 25.18
C LYS A 12 -7.07 -55.11 24.99
N TYR A 13 -6.21 -55.95 24.40
CA TYR A 13 -4.80 -55.61 24.16
C TYR A 13 -4.60 -54.60 23.01
N LEU A 14 -5.50 -54.54 22.03
CA LEU A 14 -5.44 -53.58 20.90
C LEU A 14 -6.00 -52.19 21.26
N TRP A 15 -6.61 -52.06 22.43
CA TRP A 15 -7.31 -50.82 22.81
C TRP A 15 -6.38 -49.60 22.89
N GLN A 16 -5.12 -49.80 23.28
CA GLN A 16 -4.14 -48.71 23.30
C GLN A 16 -3.74 -48.27 21.90
N GLU A 17 -3.59 -49.22 20.96
CA GLU A 17 -3.30 -48.92 19.55
C GLU A 17 -4.47 -48.17 18.88
N VAL A 18 -5.71 -48.58 19.16
CA VAL A 18 -6.92 -47.87 18.68
C VAL A 18 -6.97 -46.44 19.20
N LYS A 19 -6.71 -46.23 20.50
CA LYS A 19 -6.64 -44.87 21.06
C LYS A 19 -5.55 -44.04 20.39
N LEU A 20 -4.35 -44.60 20.24
CA LEU A 20 -3.22 -43.92 19.61
C LEU A 20 -3.56 -43.54 18.16
N GLY A 21 -4.19 -44.45 17.40
CA GLY A 21 -4.67 -44.19 16.05
C GLY A 21 -5.71 -43.08 15.98
N LEU A 22 -6.73 -43.12 16.85
CA LEU A 22 -7.77 -42.07 16.92
C LEU A 22 -7.19 -40.71 17.31
N SER A 23 -6.29 -40.67 18.29
CA SER A 23 -5.57 -39.45 18.67
C SER A 23 -4.69 -38.93 17.53
N GLY A 24 -4.03 -39.82 16.78
CA GLY A 24 -3.25 -39.46 15.59
C GLY A 24 -4.11 -38.85 14.48
N VAL A 25 -5.27 -39.46 14.18
CA VAL A 25 -6.22 -38.92 13.19
C VAL A 25 -6.71 -37.54 13.61
N LEU A 26 -7.13 -37.38 14.88
CA LEU A 26 -7.58 -36.08 15.39
C LEU A 26 -6.47 -35.02 15.27
N LEU A 27 -5.23 -35.37 15.63
CA LEU A 27 -4.09 -34.46 15.51
C LEU A 27 -3.85 -34.04 14.05
N ILE A 28 -3.84 -35.00 13.12
CA ILE A 28 -3.68 -34.71 11.69
C ILE A 28 -4.82 -33.82 11.17
N SER A 29 -6.07 -34.09 11.58
CA SER A 29 -7.22 -33.25 11.21
C SER A 29 -7.09 -31.82 11.75
N LEU A 30 -6.66 -31.64 13.00
CA LEU A 30 -6.47 -30.30 13.58
C LEU A 30 -5.31 -29.54 12.92
N ILE A 31 -4.22 -30.23 12.59
CA ILE A 31 -3.10 -29.65 11.83
C ILE A 31 -3.57 -29.25 10.44
N GLY A 32 -4.28 -30.13 9.74
CA GLY A 32 -4.84 -29.86 8.41
C GLY A 32 -5.81 -28.68 8.42
N PHE A 33 -6.69 -28.60 9.42
CA PHE A 33 -7.59 -27.47 9.60
C PHE A 33 -6.82 -26.17 9.89
N ARG A 34 -5.82 -26.20 10.77
CA ARG A 34 -4.99 -25.03 11.04
C ARG A 34 -4.23 -24.57 9.79
N ALA A 35 -3.71 -25.50 9.00
CA ALA A 35 -3.00 -25.21 7.76
C ALA A 35 -3.91 -24.64 6.67
N SER A 36 -5.23 -24.86 6.73
CA SER A 36 -6.17 -24.27 5.78
C SER A 36 -6.63 -22.86 6.17
N LEU A 37 -6.43 -22.42 7.43
CA LEU A 37 -6.85 -21.09 7.88
C LEU A 37 -6.28 -19.93 7.05
N PRO A 38 -4.99 -19.91 6.65
CA PRO A 38 -4.47 -18.85 5.79
C PRO A 38 -5.15 -18.80 4.41
N LEU A 39 -5.48 -19.95 3.83
CA LEU A 39 -6.21 -20.02 2.55
C LEU A 39 -7.63 -19.46 2.67
N ILE A 40 -8.34 -19.82 3.76
CA ILE A 40 -9.67 -19.29 4.04
C ILE A 40 -9.59 -17.78 4.31
N SER A 41 -8.56 -17.33 5.03
CA SER A 41 -8.31 -15.90 5.27
C SER A 41 -8.15 -15.13 3.95
N GLY A 42 -7.32 -15.62 3.02
CA GLY A 42 -7.17 -15.03 1.69
C GLY A 42 -8.50 -14.95 0.93
N TYR A 43 -9.26 -16.05 0.90
CA TYR A 43 -10.58 -16.07 0.24
C TYR A 43 -11.56 -15.05 0.84
N VAL A 44 -11.61 -14.92 2.18
CA VAL A 44 -12.48 -13.95 2.84
C VAL A 44 -11.99 -12.52 2.62
N ASN A 45 -10.67 -12.29 2.54
CA ASN A 45 -10.09 -10.99 2.17
C ASN A 45 -10.54 -10.56 0.76
N GLU A 46 -10.47 -11.46 -0.21
CA GLU A 46 -10.91 -11.18 -1.59
C GLU A 46 -12.37 -10.76 -1.66
N ARG A 47 -13.25 -11.44 -0.90
CA ARG A 47 -14.64 -11.00 -0.76
C ARG A 47 -14.77 -9.63 -0.12
N GLY A 48 -13.89 -9.30 0.82
CA GLY A 48 -13.82 -7.95 1.38
C GLY A 48 -13.46 -6.90 0.32
N LEU A 49 -12.51 -7.23 -0.56
CA LEU A 49 -12.10 -6.38 -1.68
C LEU A 49 -13.23 -6.19 -2.70
N GLU A 50 -13.98 -7.25 -3.02
CA GLU A 50 -15.19 -7.14 -3.85
C GLU A 50 -16.21 -6.15 -3.26
N ASN A 51 -16.56 -6.31 -1.98
CA ASN A 51 -17.50 -5.40 -1.29
C ASN A 51 -16.97 -3.96 -1.25
N TYR A 52 -15.66 -3.78 -1.08
CA TYR A 52 -15.02 -2.47 -1.08
C TYR A 52 -15.18 -1.77 -2.45
N ILE A 53 -14.94 -2.50 -3.54
CA ILE A 53 -15.10 -1.99 -4.91
C ILE A 53 -16.56 -1.62 -5.20
N GLU A 54 -17.52 -2.39 -4.66
CA GLU A 54 -18.96 -2.09 -4.76
C GLU A 54 -19.41 -0.92 -3.88
N GLY A 55 -18.56 -0.45 -2.96
CA GLY A 55 -18.88 0.61 -2.00
C GLY A 55 -19.64 0.14 -0.75
N ASP A 56 -19.82 -1.17 -0.56
CA ASP A 56 -20.33 -1.73 0.71
C ASP A 56 -19.19 -1.81 1.75
N TRP A 57 -18.85 -0.66 2.29
CA TRP A 57 -17.77 -0.48 3.27
C TRP A 57 -18.00 -1.28 4.56
N SER A 58 -19.25 -1.50 4.96
CA SER A 58 -19.59 -2.28 6.15
C SER A 58 -19.27 -3.76 5.96
N SER A 59 -19.69 -4.33 4.83
CA SER A 59 -19.39 -5.73 4.50
C SER A 59 -17.89 -5.92 4.22
N ALA A 60 -17.23 -4.94 3.59
CA ALA A 60 -15.79 -4.95 3.38
C ALA A 60 -15.03 -5.04 4.72
N GLN A 61 -15.32 -4.14 5.67
CA GLN A 61 -14.69 -4.14 6.98
C GLN A 61 -14.88 -5.49 7.69
N SER A 62 -16.11 -5.99 7.73
CA SER A 62 -16.45 -7.27 8.38
C SER A 62 -15.66 -8.45 7.79
N ASN A 63 -15.54 -8.50 6.46
CA ASN A 63 -14.76 -9.53 5.79
C ASN A 63 -13.26 -9.40 6.07
N TYR A 64 -12.69 -8.21 6.02
CA TYR A 64 -11.27 -8.02 6.36
C TYR A 64 -10.99 -8.41 7.82
N GLU A 65 -11.83 -7.99 8.77
CA GLU A 65 -11.69 -8.38 10.18
C GLU A 65 -11.81 -9.89 10.38
N ARG A 66 -12.73 -10.55 9.64
CA ARG A 66 -12.84 -12.00 9.64
C ARG A 66 -11.61 -12.68 9.04
N ALA A 67 -11.06 -12.15 7.94
CA ALA A 67 -9.82 -12.66 7.37
C ALA A 67 -8.68 -12.60 8.40
N LEU A 68 -8.57 -11.49 9.13
CA LEU A 68 -7.57 -11.31 10.19
C LEU A 68 -7.84 -12.19 11.43
N SER A 69 -9.10 -12.53 11.73
CA SER A 69 -9.42 -13.50 12.79
C SER A 69 -8.97 -14.93 12.45
N LEU A 70 -8.94 -15.27 11.15
CA LEU A 70 -8.49 -16.57 10.65
C LEU A 70 -6.97 -16.64 10.51
N ASN A 71 -6.36 -15.55 10.06
CA ASN A 71 -4.92 -15.40 9.95
C ASN A 71 -4.51 -13.97 10.35
N PRO A 72 -4.08 -13.76 11.61
CA PRO A 72 -3.67 -12.44 12.09
C PRO A 72 -2.46 -11.85 11.36
N ASP A 73 -1.69 -12.67 10.64
CA ASP A 73 -0.49 -12.22 9.91
C ASP A 73 -0.79 -11.98 8.41
N ASN A 74 -2.06 -11.95 8.01
CA ASN A 74 -2.43 -11.68 6.61
C ASN A 74 -2.14 -10.22 6.24
N ALA A 75 -0.99 -9.99 5.63
CA ALA A 75 -0.50 -8.66 5.24
C ALA A 75 -1.45 -7.95 4.27
N GLU A 76 -2.06 -8.67 3.34
CA GLU A 76 -2.98 -8.12 2.36
C GLU A 76 -4.31 -7.68 2.99
N ALA A 77 -4.85 -8.49 3.92
CA ALA A 77 -6.04 -8.10 4.68
C ALA A 77 -5.80 -6.88 5.56
N HIS A 78 -4.61 -6.77 6.17
CA HIS A 78 -4.19 -5.55 6.85
C HIS A 78 -4.12 -4.35 5.91
N TYR A 79 -3.52 -4.51 4.72
CA TYR A 79 -3.43 -3.44 3.74
C TYR A 79 -4.80 -2.95 3.28
N ASN A 80 -5.68 -3.87 2.90
CA ASN A 80 -7.03 -3.56 2.44
C ASN A 80 -7.89 -2.91 3.52
N LEU A 81 -7.78 -3.37 4.77
CA LEU A 81 -8.43 -2.73 5.91
C LEU A 81 -7.83 -1.33 6.18
N GLY A 82 -6.54 -1.14 5.96
CA GLY A 82 -5.88 0.16 6.01
C GLY A 82 -6.45 1.15 5.02
N ARG A 83 -6.61 0.73 3.76
CA ARG A 83 -7.23 1.52 2.68
C ARG A 83 -8.66 1.92 3.03
N LEU A 84 -9.46 0.98 3.50
CA LEU A 84 -10.82 1.27 3.93
C LEU A 84 -10.85 2.31 5.07
N TYR A 85 -9.97 2.21 6.05
CA TYR A 85 -9.90 3.21 7.12
C TYR A 85 -9.46 4.59 6.62
N GLU A 86 -8.63 4.64 5.59
CA GLU A 86 -8.23 5.90 4.97
C GLU A 86 -9.40 6.58 4.24
N ASP A 87 -10.21 5.83 3.49
CA ASP A 87 -11.43 6.36 2.87
C ASP A 87 -12.45 6.84 3.91
N LEU A 88 -12.50 6.16 5.06
CA LEU A 88 -13.27 6.57 6.23
C LEU A 88 -12.62 7.71 7.03
N GLN A 89 -11.46 8.22 6.58
CA GLN A 89 -10.66 9.26 7.23
C GLN A 89 -10.19 8.93 8.65
N ASP A 90 -10.19 7.65 9.05
CA ASP A 90 -9.61 7.16 10.30
C ASP A 90 -8.11 6.83 10.09
N PHE A 91 -7.32 7.88 9.81
CA PHE A 91 -5.89 7.76 9.50
C PHE A 91 -5.09 7.06 10.61
N LYS A 92 -5.55 7.14 11.86
CA LYS A 92 -4.89 6.46 12.99
C LYS A 92 -5.00 4.94 12.86
N LYS A 93 -6.18 4.42 12.52
CA LYS A 93 -6.36 3.00 12.25
C LYS A 93 -5.66 2.59 10.96
N ALA A 94 -5.77 3.39 9.89
CA ALA A 94 -5.07 3.14 8.64
C ALA A 94 -3.55 2.96 8.85
N LEU A 95 -2.90 3.88 9.55
CA LEU A 95 -1.48 3.79 9.94
C LEU A 95 -1.15 2.51 10.70
N THR A 96 -2.05 2.04 11.57
CA THR A 96 -1.84 0.82 12.34
C THR A 96 -1.88 -0.40 11.42
N GLN A 97 -2.88 -0.47 10.54
CA GLN A 97 -3.07 -1.60 9.64
C GLN A 97 -1.98 -1.65 8.58
N TYR A 98 -1.64 -0.53 7.93
CA TYR A 98 -0.55 -0.50 6.98
C TYR A 98 0.80 -0.88 7.61
N ARG A 99 1.06 -0.53 8.88
CA ARG A 99 2.27 -0.97 9.59
C ARG A 99 2.33 -2.49 9.72
N LEU A 100 1.22 -3.12 10.05
CA LEU A 100 1.14 -4.59 10.15
C LEU A 100 1.33 -5.23 8.77
N ALA A 101 0.75 -4.65 7.71
CA ALA A 101 0.98 -5.10 6.34
C ALA A 101 2.46 -5.01 5.92
N ALA A 102 3.13 -3.88 6.21
CA ALA A 102 4.55 -3.68 5.92
C ALA A 102 5.45 -4.65 6.70
N GLN A 103 5.11 -4.94 7.96
CA GLN A 103 5.79 -5.97 8.79
C GLN A 103 5.61 -7.38 8.22
N GLY A 104 4.45 -7.65 7.61
CA GLY A 104 4.18 -8.87 6.85
C GLY A 104 4.87 -8.95 5.49
N GLY A 105 5.65 -7.93 5.10
CA GLY A 105 6.44 -7.91 3.87
C GLY A 105 5.71 -7.39 2.63
N LEU A 106 4.53 -6.78 2.79
CA LEU A 106 3.83 -6.15 1.66
C LEU A 106 4.48 -4.80 1.33
N ASP A 107 5.13 -4.73 0.17
CA ASP A 107 5.84 -3.55 -0.34
C ASP A 107 4.92 -2.35 -0.60
N ALA A 108 3.73 -2.59 -1.16
CA ALA A 108 2.71 -1.55 -1.36
C ALA A 108 2.36 -0.79 -0.06
N ALA A 109 2.43 -1.44 1.10
CA ALA A 109 2.14 -0.80 2.38
C ALA A 109 3.18 0.25 2.80
N TYR A 110 4.44 0.12 2.34
CA TYR A 110 5.49 1.11 2.61
C TYR A 110 5.19 2.44 1.90
N ASN A 111 4.60 2.38 0.70
CA ASN A 111 4.16 3.56 -0.05
C ASN A 111 3.07 4.34 0.72
N GLU A 112 2.02 3.64 1.15
CA GLU A 112 0.88 4.24 1.86
C GLU A 112 1.32 4.85 3.20
N LEU A 113 2.12 4.13 3.98
CA LEU A 113 2.68 4.67 5.22
C LEU A 113 3.60 5.87 4.98
N GLY A 114 4.43 5.81 3.93
CA GLY A 114 5.31 6.91 3.54
C GLY A 114 4.51 8.17 3.23
N ARG A 115 3.43 8.05 2.44
CA ARG A 115 2.51 9.16 2.13
C ARG A 115 1.88 9.74 3.40
N LEU A 116 1.32 8.89 4.26
CA LEU A 116 0.70 9.35 5.51
C LEU A 116 1.70 10.02 6.46
N TYR A 117 2.96 9.55 6.51
CA TYR A 117 4.01 10.22 7.27
C TYR A 117 4.43 11.56 6.65
N ILE A 118 4.39 11.73 5.33
CA ILE A 118 4.62 13.04 4.70
C ILE A 118 3.49 14.00 5.09
N GLN A 119 2.23 13.57 5.02
CA GLN A 119 1.08 14.39 5.41
C GLN A 119 1.12 14.78 6.90
N ASP A 120 1.60 13.88 7.76
CA ASP A 120 1.85 14.15 9.19
C ASP A 120 3.19 14.89 9.45
N LYS A 121 3.85 15.41 8.40
CA LYS A 121 5.11 16.17 8.43
C LYS A 121 6.30 15.42 9.04
N LYS A 122 6.22 14.09 9.11
CA LYS A 122 7.26 13.17 9.59
C LYS A 122 8.19 12.76 8.46
N TYR A 123 8.76 13.75 7.76
CA TYR A 123 9.46 13.54 6.49
C TYR A 123 10.66 12.59 6.61
N TYR A 124 11.42 12.64 7.71
CA TYR A 124 12.57 11.73 7.91
C TYR A 124 12.13 10.28 8.10
N GLN A 125 11.02 10.05 8.82
CA GLN A 125 10.47 8.71 9.01
C GLN A 125 9.88 8.18 7.70
N ALA A 126 9.17 9.02 6.94
CA ALA A 126 8.68 8.69 5.61
C ALA A 126 9.84 8.25 4.70
N ALA A 127 10.89 9.05 4.59
CA ALA A 127 12.02 8.74 3.72
C ALA A 127 12.75 7.45 4.12
N SER A 128 12.93 7.19 5.42
CA SER A 128 13.52 5.93 5.89
C SER A 128 12.67 4.72 5.53
N LEU A 129 11.34 4.85 5.65
CA LEU A 129 10.42 3.75 5.36
C LEU A 129 10.32 3.49 3.85
N LEU A 130 10.24 4.54 3.03
CA LEU A 130 10.18 4.41 1.58
C LEU A 130 11.45 3.79 1.00
N LEU A 131 12.62 4.09 1.59
CA LEU A 131 13.88 3.40 1.25
C LEU A 131 13.81 1.91 1.56
N GLN A 132 13.26 1.49 2.70
CA GLN A 132 13.06 0.07 3.02
C GLN A 132 12.12 -0.60 2.02
N GLY A 133 11.05 0.08 1.60
CA GLY A 133 10.16 -0.41 0.54
C GLY A 133 10.90 -0.67 -0.77
N LEU A 134 11.79 0.25 -1.17
CA LEU A 134 12.61 0.11 -2.39
C LEU A 134 13.63 -1.02 -2.31
N GLU A 135 14.06 -1.42 -1.11
CA GLU A 135 14.97 -2.56 -0.94
C GLU A 135 14.27 -3.91 -1.16
N ILE A 136 12.95 -3.98 -0.91
CA ILE A 136 12.18 -5.24 -0.97
C ILE A 136 11.25 -5.34 -2.19
N VAL A 137 10.96 -4.23 -2.86
CA VAL A 137 10.05 -4.20 -4.01
C VAL A 137 10.45 -5.25 -5.05
N GLN A 138 9.47 -5.99 -5.55
CA GLN A 138 9.75 -7.05 -6.50
C GLN A 138 10.27 -6.46 -7.82
N LYS A 139 11.35 -7.05 -8.36
CA LYS A 139 11.84 -6.69 -9.68
C LYS A 139 10.74 -6.88 -10.74
N GLY A 140 10.35 -5.81 -11.41
CA GLY A 140 9.30 -5.80 -12.43
C GLY A 140 7.98 -5.22 -11.95
N ASP A 141 7.80 -4.96 -10.65
CA ASP A 141 6.69 -4.16 -10.14
C ASP A 141 7.02 -2.67 -10.30
N ALA A 142 6.82 -2.19 -11.53
CA ALA A 142 7.09 -0.80 -11.89
C ALA A 142 6.15 0.17 -11.16
N GLU A 143 4.91 -0.22 -10.87
CA GLU A 143 3.92 0.65 -10.21
C GLU A 143 4.30 0.93 -8.76
N THR A 144 4.61 -0.12 -7.99
CA THR A 144 5.07 0.03 -6.60
C THR A 144 6.41 0.77 -6.56
N GLN A 145 7.34 0.45 -7.47
CA GLN A 145 8.63 1.13 -7.56
C GLN A 145 8.46 2.63 -7.83
N TYR A 146 7.61 3.01 -8.79
CA TYR A 146 7.27 4.41 -9.07
C TYR A 146 6.70 5.11 -7.83
N ALA A 147 5.70 4.51 -7.20
CA ALA A 147 5.00 5.12 -6.08
C ALA A 147 5.96 5.42 -4.91
N LEU A 148 6.84 4.46 -4.59
CA LEU A 148 7.88 4.58 -3.58
C LEU A 148 8.90 5.69 -3.93
N LEU A 149 9.43 5.71 -5.16
CA LEU A 149 10.38 6.73 -5.61
C LEU A 149 9.76 8.14 -5.59
N LYS A 150 8.54 8.27 -6.09
CA LYS A 150 7.81 9.54 -6.13
C LYS A 150 7.56 10.08 -4.72
N ASN A 151 7.10 9.23 -3.80
CA ASN A 151 6.91 9.65 -2.40
C ASN A 151 8.24 9.91 -1.68
N LEU A 152 9.32 9.19 -2.02
CA LEU A 152 10.64 9.46 -1.45
C LEU A 152 11.15 10.83 -1.92
N GLY A 153 10.96 11.14 -3.21
CA GLY A 153 11.17 12.45 -3.79
C GLY A 153 10.41 13.54 -3.05
N TRP A 154 9.12 13.33 -2.78
CA TRP A 154 8.29 14.26 -1.99
C TRP A 154 8.84 14.45 -0.57
N ALA A 155 9.17 13.37 0.14
CA ALA A 155 9.75 13.45 1.47
C ALA A 155 11.09 14.21 1.48
N ARG A 156 11.93 14.06 0.45
CA ARG A 156 13.19 14.80 0.31
C ARG A 156 12.98 16.28 -0.02
N LEU A 157 11.98 16.60 -0.85
CA LEU A 157 11.59 17.98 -1.14
C LEU A 157 11.22 18.71 0.16
N GLU A 158 10.37 18.09 0.98
CA GLU A 158 9.92 18.65 2.27
C GLU A 158 11.05 18.77 3.31
N GLN A 159 12.09 17.93 3.21
CA GLN A 159 13.33 18.06 4.01
C GLN A 159 14.25 19.19 3.52
N GLY A 160 13.94 19.86 2.42
CA GLY A 160 14.84 20.81 1.75
C GLY A 160 16.02 20.15 1.03
N ARG A 161 16.01 18.82 0.91
CA ARG A 161 17.04 18.03 0.22
C ARG A 161 16.76 17.96 -1.28
N TYR A 162 16.81 19.12 -1.94
CA TYR A 162 16.36 19.27 -3.31
C TYR A 162 17.16 18.46 -4.34
N ALA A 163 18.46 18.24 -4.11
CA ALA A 163 19.27 17.42 -5.01
C ALA A 163 18.82 15.95 -5.00
N ASP A 164 18.60 15.39 -3.81
CA ASP A 164 18.11 14.01 -3.67
C ASP A 164 16.67 13.88 -4.17
N ALA A 165 15.83 14.87 -3.87
CA ALA A 165 14.46 14.91 -4.38
C ALA A 165 14.41 14.85 -5.90
N GLU A 166 15.22 15.66 -6.59
CA GLU A 166 15.34 15.62 -8.04
C GLU A 166 15.77 14.24 -8.54
N THR A 167 16.78 13.62 -7.92
CA THR A 167 17.26 12.30 -8.31
C THR A 167 16.14 11.26 -8.27
N TYR A 168 15.44 11.14 -7.13
CA TYR A 168 14.38 10.14 -6.99
C TYR A 168 13.17 10.42 -7.89
N LEU A 169 12.80 11.69 -8.10
CA LEU A 169 11.68 12.05 -8.97
C LEU A 169 12.01 11.78 -10.44
N ARG A 170 13.24 12.03 -10.89
CA ARG A 170 13.67 11.66 -12.24
C ARG A 170 13.71 10.15 -12.44
N GLU A 171 14.12 9.41 -11.42
CA GLU A 171 14.07 7.94 -11.44
C GLU A 171 12.63 7.44 -11.52
N ALA A 172 11.71 8.04 -10.76
CA ALA A 172 10.28 7.74 -10.88
C ALA A 172 9.77 7.98 -12.31
N ILE A 173 10.09 9.13 -12.91
CA ILE A 173 9.71 9.46 -14.31
C ILE A 173 10.31 8.46 -15.32
N GLU A 174 11.49 7.89 -15.05
CA GLU A 174 12.06 6.86 -15.91
C GLU A 174 11.25 5.55 -15.84
N VAL A 175 10.86 5.13 -14.63
CA VAL A 175 10.00 3.96 -14.41
C VAL A 175 8.63 4.15 -15.08
N GLU A 176 8.09 5.36 -14.98
CA GLU A 176 6.80 5.76 -15.56
C GLU A 176 6.70 5.54 -17.07
N LYS A 177 7.81 5.57 -17.81
CA LYS A 177 7.79 5.30 -19.27
C LYS A 177 7.29 3.90 -19.62
N THR A 178 7.17 3.02 -18.63
CA THR A 178 6.63 1.67 -18.77
C THR A 178 5.10 1.60 -18.59
N PHE A 179 4.47 2.68 -18.16
CA PHE A 179 3.03 2.74 -17.89
C PHE A 179 2.21 3.05 -19.13
N GLU A 180 0.94 2.62 -19.12
CA GLU A 180 -0.02 2.98 -20.15
C GLU A 180 -0.46 4.45 -20.05
N GLN A 181 -0.50 4.98 -18.83
CA GLN A 181 -0.85 6.38 -18.53
C GLN A 181 0.24 7.03 -17.69
N THR A 182 0.64 8.23 -18.09
CA THR A 182 1.66 9.09 -17.48
C THR A 182 1.11 9.72 -16.19
N PRO A 183 1.57 9.34 -14.97
CA PRO A 183 1.06 9.91 -13.74
C PRO A 183 1.72 11.26 -13.42
N ALA A 184 0.90 12.27 -13.11
CA ALA A 184 1.38 13.65 -12.97
C ALA A 184 2.24 13.91 -11.74
N ALA A 185 2.04 13.14 -10.66
CA ALA A 185 2.61 13.44 -9.35
C ALA A 185 4.12 13.68 -9.36
N ALA A 186 4.89 12.84 -10.07
CA ALA A 186 6.35 13.00 -10.15
C ALA A 186 6.75 14.30 -10.85
N HIS A 187 6.07 14.68 -11.94
CA HIS A 187 6.28 15.95 -12.64
C HIS A 187 5.89 17.15 -11.76
N CYS A 188 4.75 17.09 -11.08
CA CYS A 188 4.30 18.14 -10.14
C CYS A 188 5.31 18.40 -9.01
N LEU A 189 5.86 17.33 -8.43
CA LEU A 189 6.86 17.42 -7.38
C LEU A 189 8.21 17.89 -7.94
N LEU A 190 8.59 17.44 -9.12
CA LEU A 190 9.84 17.85 -9.77
C LEU A 190 9.83 19.32 -10.12
N ALA A 191 8.69 19.84 -10.57
CA ALA A 191 8.49 21.26 -10.82
C ALA A 191 8.76 22.10 -9.56
N GLN A 192 8.20 21.68 -8.41
CA GLN A 192 8.46 22.33 -7.12
C GLN A 192 9.94 22.29 -6.72
N VAL A 193 10.63 21.18 -6.95
CA VAL A 193 12.08 21.06 -6.73
C VAL A 193 12.85 22.03 -7.65
N MET A 194 12.48 22.12 -8.93
CA MET A 194 13.11 23.02 -9.89
C MET A 194 12.94 24.49 -9.50
N GLU A 195 11.79 24.91 -8.97
CA GLU A 195 11.62 26.29 -8.48
C GLU A 195 12.61 26.67 -7.39
N LYS A 196 13.06 25.69 -6.60
CA LYS A 196 14.06 25.91 -5.55
C LYS A 196 15.50 25.88 -6.06
N LYS A 197 15.77 25.23 -7.19
CA LYS A 197 17.12 24.99 -7.72
C LYS A 197 17.43 25.76 -9.01
N ALA A 198 16.56 25.65 -10.00
CA ALA A 198 16.71 26.15 -11.36
C ALA A 198 15.32 26.53 -11.93
N PRO A 199 14.81 27.74 -11.60
CA PRO A 199 13.44 28.15 -11.93
C PRO A 199 13.11 28.08 -13.43
N ASP A 200 14.09 28.30 -14.30
CA ASP A 200 13.92 28.29 -15.76
C ASP A 200 13.45 26.93 -16.29
N ASN A 201 13.76 25.83 -15.59
CA ASN A 201 13.36 24.48 -15.98
C ASN A 201 12.04 24.02 -15.32
N ALA A 202 11.51 24.78 -14.36
CA ALA A 202 10.33 24.38 -13.62
C ALA A 202 9.05 24.40 -14.48
N LEU A 203 8.97 25.33 -15.44
CA LEU A 203 7.76 25.55 -16.25
C LEU A 203 7.38 24.29 -17.04
N LYS A 204 8.36 23.64 -17.68
CA LYS A 204 8.12 22.40 -18.44
C LYS A 204 7.51 21.30 -17.56
N GLU A 205 8.01 21.16 -16.33
CA GLU A 205 7.49 20.16 -15.40
C GLU A 205 6.09 20.54 -14.89
N TRP A 206 5.80 21.84 -14.74
CA TRP A 206 4.46 22.32 -14.43
C TRP A 206 3.46 22.08 -15.57
N GLU A 207 3.88 22.20 -16.83
CA GLU A 207 3.05 21.86 -17.99
C GLU A 207 2.70 20.38 -18.01
N MET A 208 3.68 19.51 -17.75
CA MET A 208 3.45 18.07 -17.62
C MET A 208 2.52 17.76 -16.44
N CYS A 209 2.74 18.37 -15.28
CA CYS A 209 1.86 18.26 -14.12
C CYS A 209 0.41 18.63 -14.48
N LEU A 210 0.20 19.78 -15.14
CA LEU A 210 -1.13 20.24 -15.54
C LEU A 210 -1.81 19.30 -16.55
N GLY A 211 -1.03 18.75 -17.49
CA GLY A 211 -1.55 17.91 -18.57
C GLY A 211 -2.07 16.55 -18.11
N TYR A 212 -1.53 16.02 -17.02
CA TYR A 212 -1.81 14.65 -16.57
C TYR A 212 -2.49 14.54 -15.20
N ALA A 213 -2.60 15.64 -14.43
CA ALA A 213 -3.07 15.55 -13.04
C ALA A 213 -4.53 15.15 -12.93
N ASP A 214 -4.81 14.23 -12.00
CA ASP A 214 -6.15 13.81 -11.64
C ASP A 214 -6.64 14.62 -10.43
N VAL A 215 -7.52 15.59 -10.67
CA VAL A 215 -8.12 16.44 -9.63
C VAL A 215 -8.97 15.69 -8.61
N ARG A 216 -9.23 14.38 -8.81
CA ARG A 216 -9.87 13.53 -7.80
C ARG A 216 -8.88 13.09 -6.72
N ASN A 217 -7.58 13.09 -7.02
CA ASN A 217 -6.53 12.89 -6.02
C ASN A 217 -6.27 14.23 -5.29
N PRO A 218 -6.47 14.31 -3.96
CA PRO A 218 -6.33 15.56 -3.22
C PRO A 218 -4.94 16.21 -3.30
N ASP A 219 -3.89 15.39 -3.34
CA ASP A 219 -2.51 15.87 -3.44
C ASP A 219 -2.28 16.47 -4.84
N GLU A 220 -2.76 15.79 -5.89
CA GLU A 220 -2.64 16.28 -7.27
C GLU A 220 -3.54 17.49 -7.58
N ASP A 221 -4.74 17.58 -7.01
CA ASP A 221 -5.59 18.78 -7.15
C ASP A 221 -4.88 20.03 -6.61
N THR A 222 -4.21 19.87 -5.46
CA THR A 222 -3.39 20.93 -4.88
C THR A 222 -2.27 21.35 -5.83
N TRP A 223 -1.54 20.40 -6.41
CA TRP A 223 -0.45 20.69 -7.35
C TRP A 223 -0.95 21.21 -8.71
N PHE A 224 -2.11 20.76 -9.17
CA PHE A 224 -2.78 21.27 -10.37
C PHE A 224 -3.08 22.76 -10.24
N GLY A 225 -3.62 23.18 -9.09
CA GLY A 225 -3.83 24.60 -8.79
C GLY A 225 -2.53 25.41 -8.77
N MET A 226 -1.44 24.81 -8.27
CA MET A 226 -0.11 25.43 -8.30
C MET A 226 0.42 25.60 -9.72
N ALA A 227 0.28 24.58 -10.56
CA ALA A 227 0.72 24.56 -11.95
C ALA A 227 0.05 25.65 -12.76
N ARG A 228 -1.30 25.72 -12.70
CA ARG A 228 -2.09 26.71 -13.43
C ARG A 228 -1.66 28.14 -13.10
N LYS A 229 -1.47 28.45 -11.81
CA LYS A 229 -1.04 29.79 -11.37
C LYS A 229 0.29 30.22 -11.99
N ARG A 230 1.22 29.29 -12.19
CA ARG A 230 2.57 29.56 -12.69
C ARG A 230 2.59 29.74 -14.20
N ILE A 231 1.84 28.90 -14.91
CA ILE A 231 1.64 29.03 -16.35
C ILE A 231 0.94 30.36 -16.67
N ASP A 232 -0.16 30.69 -15.99
CA ASP A 232 -0.87 31.97 -16.19
C ASP A 232 0.03 33.20 -15.92
N ALA A 233 0.94 33.11 -14.95
CA ALA A 233 1.88 34.18 -14.63
C ALA A 233 2.93 34.36 -15.74
N GLN A 234 3.40 33.25 -16.33
CA GLN A 234 4.32 33.27 -17.46
C GLN A 234 3.67 33.91 -18.69
N ASP A 235 2.44 33.52 -19.03
CA ASP A 235 1.72 34.04 -20.19
C ASP A 235 1.55 35.56 -20.10
N LYS A 236 1.10 36.06 -18.94
CA LYS A 236 0.98 37.52 -18.68
C LYS A 236 2.31 38.25 -18.80
N SER A 237 3.41 37.65 -18.34
CA SER A 237 4.74 38.25 -18.48
C SER A 237 5.12 38.35 -19.96
N SER A 238 4.85 37.32 -20.76
CA SER A 238 5.16 37.28 -22.19
C SER A 238 4.35 38.29 -23.01
N GLU A 239 3.09 38.53 -22.63
CA GLU A 239 2.23 39.56 -23.25
C GLU A 239 2.70 40.98 -22.90
N SER A 240 3.19 41.21 -21.69
CA SER A 240 3.69 42.52 -21.26
C SER A 240 5.04 42.93 -21.85
N THR A 241 5.77 41.99 -22.47
CA THR A 241 7.10 42.20 -23.05
C THR A 241 7.08 42.33 -24.58
N LYS A 242 5.90 42.22 -25.21
CA LYS A 242 5.66 42.44 -26.65
C LYS A 242 5.09 43.83 -26.89
#